data_AF-A0A0N4UE74-F1
#
_entry.id   AF-A0A0N4UE74-F1
#
_cell.length_a   1.000
_cell.length_b   1.000
_cell.length_c   1.000
_cell.angle_alpha   90.00
_cell.angle_beta   90.00
_cell.angle_gamma   90.00
#
_symmetry.space_group_name_H-M   'P 1'
#
loop_
_entity.id
_entity.type
_entity.pdbx_description
1 polymer ?
#
loop_
_entity_poly.entity_id
_entity_poly.type
_entity_poly.pdbx_seq_one_letter_code
_entity_poly.pdbx_strand_id
1 'polypeptide(L)'
;MSSAITVVDVIVHDNPAGFCDGFKLEVKYESAAFLEDGLEWDLVYVGSAESKKYDQVLASIVIGPVAKGRHQFMLEANSPDASKIPISDILEPTILLLIGSYQKEEFIRICWIVVNEYNDAKLREEPPAIPIIEKVYLILL
;
A
#
# COMPACT_ATOMS: atom_id res chain seq x y z
N MET A 1 13.34 12.65 18.24
CA MET A 1 13.69 11.43 18.99
C MET A 1 14.16 10.41 17.97
N SER A 2 15.19 9.60 18.25
CA SER A 2 15.47 8.43 17.39
C SER A 2 14.23 7.55 17.48
N SER A 3 13.59 7.23 16.35
CA SER A 3 12.58 6.18 16.35
C SER A 3 13.20 4.94 16.99
N ALA A 4 12.51 4.32 17.95
CA ALA A 4 12.92 3.04 18.50
C ALA A 4 12.80 1.93 17.46
N ILE A 5 12.10 2.19 16.35
CA ILE A 5 11.85 1.25 15.26
C ILE A 5 12.64 1.62 14.02
N THR A 6 13.33 0.64 13.45
CA THR A 6 13.97 0.72 12.12
C THR A 6 13.35 -0.33 11.22
N VAL A 7 12.76 0.07 10.09
CA VAL A 7 12.35 -0.89 9.06
C VAL A 7 13.59 -1.37 8.32
N VAL A 8 13.73 -2.68 8.23
CA VAL A 8 14.87 -3.35 7.60
C VAL A 8 14.56 -3.62 6.13
N ASP A 9 13.36 -4.11 5.83
CA ASP A 9 12.96 -4.48 4.49
C ASP A 9 11.43 -4.52 4.37
N VAL A 10 10.92 -4.26 3.16
CA VAL A 10 9.51 -4.47 2.82
C VAL A 10 9.44 -5.11 1.45
N ILE A 11 8.97 -6.36 1.41
CA ILE A 11 8.88 -7.13 0.17
C ILE A 11 7.42 -7.16 -0.28
N VAL A 12 7.16 -6.66 -1.48
CA VAL A 12 5.85 -6.77 -2.14
C VAL A 12 5.79 -8.12 -2.85
N HIS A 13 4.78 -8.92 -2.52
CA HIS A 13 4.49 -10.17 -3.20
C HIS A 13 3.44 -9.98 -4.31
N ASP A 14 3.36 -10.96 -5.20
CA ASP A 14 2.37 -11.01 -6.28
C ASP A 14 2.39 -9.76 -7.20
N ASN A 15 3.57 -9.20 -7.50
CA ASN A 15 3.72 -8.04 -8.41
C ASN A 15 4.25 -8.50 -9.79
N PRO A 16 3.52 -8.29 -10.90
CA PRO A 16 2.22 -7.63 -11.00
C PRO A 16 1.04 -8.48 -10.51
N ALA A 17 -0.03 -7.80 -10.08
CA ALA A 17 -1.31 -8.39 -9.65
C ALA A 17 -2.48 -7.76 -10.40
N GLY A 18 -3.63 -8.45 -10.48
CA GLY A 18 -4.86 -7.83 -10.94
C GLY A 18 -5.30 -6.70 -10.01
N PHE A 19 -5.98 -5.68 -10.55
CA PHE A 19 -6.48 -4.55 -9.77
C PHE A 19 -7.33 -4.98 -8.56
N CYS A 20 -8.05 -6.11 -8.69
CA CYS A 20 -8.96 -6.65 -7.69
C CYS A 20 -8.33 -7.69 -6.73
N ASP A 21 -7.05 -8.04 -6.88
CA ASP A 21 -6.44 -9.16 -6.15
C ASP A 21 -5.96 -8.78 -4.74
N GLY A 22 -5.89 -7.48 -4.43
CA GLY A 22 -5.36 -6.96 -3.16
C GLY A 22 -3.84 -6.92 -3.12
N PHE A 23 -3.26 -6.74 -1.92
CA PHE A 23 -1.81 -6.64 -1.73
C PHE A 23 -1.32 -7.55 -0.62
N LYS A 24 -0.10 -8.04 -0.76
CA LYS A 24 0.63 -8.80 0.27
C LYS A 24 2.03 -8.22 0.43
N LEU A 25 2.32 -7.69 1.61
CA LEU A 25 3.60 -7.09 1.94
C LEU A 25 4.22 -7.84 3.13
N GLU A 26 5.43 -8.37 2.96
CA GLU A 26 6.23 -8.86 4.07
C GLU A 26 7.03 -7.68 4.65
N VAL A 27 6.70 -7.26 5.87
CA VAL A 27 7.35 -6.14 6.56
C VAL A 27 8.32 -6.67 7.60
N LYS A 28 9.59 -6.27 7.52
CA LYS A 28 10.66 -6.63 8.46
C LYS A 28 11.17 -5.38 9.17
N TYR A 29 11.19 -5.41 10.50
CA TYR A 29 11.65 -4.27 11.29
C TYR A 29 12.41 -4.70 12.55
N GLU A 30 13.19 -3.79 13.11
CA GLU A 30 13.95 -3.97 14.34
C GLU A 30 13.52 -2.92 15.36
N SER A 31 13.19 -3.37 16.57
CA SER A 31 12.95 -2.51 17.73
C SER A 31 14.19 -2.45 18.61
N ALA A 32 14.71 -1.25 18.87
CA ALA A 32 15.85 -0.98 19.73
C ALA A 32 15.53 -1.16 21.24
N ALA A 33 14.25 -1.14 21.60
CA ALA A 33 13.76 -1.27 22.98
C ALA A 33 12.45 -2.09 23.04
N PHE A 34 12.00 -2.40 24.24
CA PHE A 34 10.64 -2.90 24.44
C PHE A 34 9.66 -1.74 24.30
N LEU A 35 8.56 -1.94 23.58
CA LEU A 35 7.47 -0.98 23.45
C LEU A 35 6.22 -1.55 24.11
N GLU A 36 5.65 -0.78 25.03
CA GLU A 36 4.45 -1.16 25.79
C GLU A 36 3.19 -1.11 24.92
N ASP A 37 3.08 -0.12 24.02
CA ASP A 37 1.96 0.01 23.10
C ASP A 37 2.21 -0.72 21.77
N GLY A 38 1.17 -0.81 20.95
CA GLY A 38 1.26 -1.37 19.61
C GLY A 38 1.79 -0.40 18.56
N LEU A 39 2.48 -0.96 17.56
CA LEU A 39 2.77 -0.29 16.30
C LEU A 39 1.57 -0.43 15.37
N GLU A 40 1.09 0.68 14.83
CA GLU A 40 0.04 0.73 13.82
C GLU A 40 0.69 0.78 12.43
N TRP A 41 0.24 -0.08 11.53
CA TRP A 41 0.68 -0.15 10.14
C TRP A 41 -0.52 -0.01 9.22
N ASP A 42 -0.55 1.08 8.47
CA ASP A 42 -1.59 1.35 7.48
C ASP A 42 -1.04 1.21 6.07
N LEU A 43 -1.76 0.47 5.22
CA LEU A 43 -1.52 0.45 3.79
C LEU A 43 -2.58 1.31 3.11
N VAL A 44 -2.15 2.36 2.41
CA VAL A 44 -3.03 3.36 1.81
C VAL A 44 -2.79 3.45 0.31
N TYR A 45 -3.85 3.34 -0.47
CA TYR A 45 -3.83 3.58 -1.90
C TYR A 45 -4.29 5.01 -2.18
N VAL A 46 -3.47 5.79 -2.88
CA VAL A 46 -3.81 7.16 -3.27
C VAL A 46 -4.77 7.11 -4.46
N GLY A 47 -6.02 7.52 -4.28
CA GLY A 47 -7.02 7.44 -5.35
C GLY A 47 -6.89 8.54 -6.40
N SER A 48 -6.21 9.65 -6.09
CA SER A 48 -5.98 10.75 -7.01
C SER A 48 -4.79 11.58 -6.56
N ALA A 49 -3.93 11.98 -7.50
CA ALA A 49 -2.81 12.88 -7.21
C ALA A 49 -3.27 14.27 -6.73
N GLU A 50 -4.51 14.67 -7.06
CA GLU A 50 -5.02 16.01 -6.77
C GLU A 50 -5.73 16.09 -5.41
N SER A 51 -6.16 14.97 -4.84
CA SER A 51 -6.97 14.99 -3.62
C SER A 51 -6.85 13.74 -2.77
N LYS A 52 -6.45 13.95 -1.51
CA LYS A 52 -6.50 12.92 -0.45
C LYS A 52 -7.90 12.41 -0.12
N LYS A 53 -8.96 13.07 -0.62
CA LYS A 53 -10.35 12.62 -0.44
C LYS A 53 -10.55 11.21 -1.00
N TYR A 54 -9.77 10.83 -2.01
CA TYR A 54 -9.86 9.54 -2.68
C TYR A 54 -8.85 8.52 -2.13
N ASP A 55 -8.04 8.89 -1.14
CA ASP A 55 -7.14 7.96 -0.47
C ASP A 55 -7.97 6.87 0.24
N GLN A 56 -7.55 5.62 0.10
CA GLN A 56 -8.23 4.48 0.68
C GLN A 56 -7.27 3.72 1.57
N VAL A 57 -7.60 3.61 2.86
CA VAL A 57 -6.92 2.69 3.76
C VAL A 57 -7.38 1.28 3.41
N LEU A 58 -6.49 0.49 2.84
CA LEU A 58 -6.76 -0.87 2.36
C LEU A 58 -6.65 -1.91 3.47
N ALA A 59 -5.74 -1.66 4.41
CA ALA A 59 -5.58 -2.42 5.64
C ALA A 59 -4.99 -1.52 6.74
N SER A 60 -5.34 -1.84 7.97
CA SER A 60 -4.75 -1.27 9.19
C SER A 60 -4.53 -2.41 10.17
N ILE A 61 -3.31 -2.57 10.67
CA ILE A 61 -2.94 -3.60 11.63
C ILE A 61 -2.18 -3.01 12.80
N VAL A 62 -2.54 -3.42 14.01
CA VAL A 62 -1.83 -3.06 15.23
C VAL A 62 -1.08 -4.28 15.75
N ILE A 63 0.24 -4.15 15.93
CA ILE A 63 1.13 -5.19 16.46
C ILE A 63 1.74 -4.71 17.77
N GLY A 64 1.37 -5.35 18.87
CA GLY A 64 1.92 -5.03 20.18
C GLY A 64 1.52 -6.01 21.27
N PRO A 65 2.16 -5.94 22.45
CA PRO A 65 3.38 -5.16 22.73
C PRO A 65 4.58 -5.67 21.91
N VAL A 66 5.59 -4.82 21.69
CA VAL A 66 6.72 -5.15 20.80
C VAL A 66 7.99 -5.38 21.62
N ALA A 67 8.49 -6.62 21.57
CA ALA A 67 9.75 -6.96 22.20
C ALA A 67 10.94 -6.25 21.52
N LYS A 68 12.02 -6.01 22.26
CA LYS A 68 13.30 -5.60 21.66
C LYS A 68 13.80 -6.69 20.71
N GLY A 69 14.29 -6.30 19.54
CA GLY A 69 14.87 -7.21 18.54
C GLY A 69 14.16 -7.13 17.20
N ARG A 70 14.37 -8.16 16.36
CA ARG A 70 13.86 -8.21 14.99
C ARG A 70 12.51 -8.90 14.93
N HIS A 71 11.64 -8.35 14.09
CA HIS A 71 10.28 -8.80 13.85
C HIS A 71 10.01 -8.84 12.35
N GLN A 72 9.09 -9.71 11.97
CA GLN A 72 8.55 -9.76 10.62
C GLN A 72 7.09 -10.19 10.66
N PHE A 73 6.29 -9.69 9.73
CA PHE A 73 4.91 -10.11 9.56
C PHE A 73 4.46 -9.93 8.11
N MET A 74 3.38 -10.63 7.75
CA MET A 74 2.69 -10.44 6.47
C MET A 74 1.52 -9.47 6.69
N LEU A 75 1.49 -8.39 5.92
CA LEU A 75 0.36 -7.49 5.81
C LEU A 75 -0.43 -7.87 4.56
N GLU A 76 -1.64 -8.38 4.77
CA GLU A 76 -2.60 -8.65 3.69
C GLU A 76 -3.63 -7.52 3.64
N ALA A 77 -3.83 -6.95 2.47
CA ALA A 77 -4.73 -5.82 2.26
C ALA A 77 -5.71 -6.08 1.12
N ASN A 78 -6.89 -5.47 1.23
CA ASN A 78 -7.89 -5.51 0.16
C ASN A 78 -7.41 -4.74 -1.06
N SER A 79 -8.04 -4.97 -2.22
CA SER A 79 -7.86 -4.10 -3.39
C SER A 79 -8.47 -2.71 -3.15
N PRO A 80 -8.03 -1.67 -3.87
CA PRO A 80 -8.73 -0.41 -3.90
C PRO A 80 -10.15 -0.58 -4.48
N ASP A 81 -11.09 0.19 -3.95
CA ASP A 81 -12.44 0.27 -4.47
C ASP A 81 -12.47 1.26 -5.65
N ALA A 82 -12.49 0.72 -6.87
CA ALA A 82 -12.51 1.51 -8.11
C ALA A 82 -13.69 2.50 -8.16
N SER A 83 -14.83 2.20 -7.52
CA SER A 83 -16.00 3.08 -7.53
C SER A 83 -15.79 4.38 -6.75
N LYS A 84 -14.76 4.43 -5.90
CA LYS A 84 -14.36 5.60 -5.11
C LYS A 84 -13.21 6.39 -5.74
N ILE A 85 -12.74 5.99 -6.92
CA ILE A 85 -11.67 6.66 -7.65
C ILE A 85 -12.30 7.45 -8.81
N PRO A 86 -11.88 8.69 -9.09
CA PRO A 86 -12.30 9.38 -10.30
C PRO A 86 -11.96 8.52 -11.53
N ILE A 87 -12.93 8.32 -12.42
CA ILE A 87 -12.76 7.42 -13.58
C ILE A 87 -11.54 7.80 -14.43
N SER A 88 -11.23 9.09 -14.53
CA SER A 88 -10.05 9.62 -15.23
C SER A 88 -8.71 9.20 -14.62
N ASP A 89 -8.69 8.86 -13.34
CA ASP A 89 -7.46 8.63 -12.58
C ASP A 89 -7.15 7.13 -12.44
N ILE A 90 -8.08 6.25 -12.83
CA ILE A 90 -7.94 4.79 -12.65
C ILE A 90 -6.75 4.22 -13.42
N LEU A 91 -6.46 4.74 -14.61
CA LEU A 91 -5.35 4.27 -15.47
C LEU A 91 -4.13 5.21 -15.40
N GLU A 92 -4.18 6.23 -14.55
CA GLU A 92 -3.04 7.10 -14.33
C GLU A 92 -2.11 6.48 -13.27
N PRO A 93 -0.80 6.75 -13.34
CA PRO A 93 0.11 6.36 -12.27
C PRO A 93 -0.32 6.96 -10.94
N THR A 94 -0.26 6.16 -9.88
CA THR A 94 -0.57 6.59 -8.53
C THR A 94 0.45 6.09 -7.52
N ILE A 95 0.15 6.20 -6.22
CA ILE A 95 1.05 5.84 -5.12
C ILE A 95 0.37 4.86 -4.16
N LEU A 96 1.09 3.82 -3.77
CA LEU A 96 0.77 2.99 -2.60
C LEU A 96 1.69 3.41 -1.45
N LEU A 97 1.12 3.65 -0.27
CA LEU A 97 1.81 4.11 0.93
C LEU A 97 1.73 3.02 2.01
N LEU A 98 2.86 2.67 2.60
CA LEU A 98 2.91 1.96 3.88
C LEU A 98 3.35 2.95 4.97
N ILE A 99 2.51 3.16 5.98
CA ILE A 99 2.71 4.12 7.06
C ILE A 99 2.83 3.36 8.37
N GLY A 100 3.92 3.55 9.09
CA GLY A 100 4.12 2.99 10.43
C GLY A 100 4.04 4.09 11.50
N SER A 101 3.19 3.89 12.50
CA SER A 101 2.96 4.82 13.61
C SER A 101 3.07 4.15 14.97
N TYR A 102 3.57 4.88 15.98
CA TYR A 102 3.60 4.46 17.38
C TYR A 102 3.00 5.58 18.23
N GLN A 103 2.02 5.28 19.08
CA GLN A 103 1.30 6.29 19.87
C GLN A 103 0.79 7.48 19.02
N LYS A 104 0.33 7.20 17.79
CA LYS A 104 -0.15 8.18 16.79
C LYS A 104 0.93 9.11 16.20
N GLU A 105 2.20 8.86 16.49
CA GLU A 105 3.32 9.53 15.83
C GLU A 105 3.87 8.63 14.71
N GLU A 106 3.84 9.14 13.48
CA GLU A 106 4.42 8.45 12.31
C GLU A 106 5.94 8.38 12.47
N PHE A 107 6.50 7.17 12.42
CA PHE A 107 7.94 6.95 12.45
C PHE A 107 8.51 6.55 11.08
N ILE A 108 7.66 6.08 10.16
CA ILE A 108 8.08 5.75 8.81
C ILE A 108 6.93 5.87 7.79
N ARG A 109 7.31 6.21 6.56
CA ARG A 109 6.46 6.18 5.38
C ARG A 109 7.28 5.68 4.20
N ILE A 110 6.83 4.59 3.60
CA ILE A 110 7.41 3.99 2.40
C ILE A 110 6.36 4.10 1.30
N CYS A 111 6.81 4.41 0.09
CA CYS A 111 5.92 4.53 -1.05
C CYS A 111 6.44 3.78 -2.28
N TRP A 112 5.50 3.34 -3.11
CA TRP A 112 5.74 2.79 -4.44
C TRP A 112 4.92 3.57 -5.46
N ILE A 113 5.49 3.74 -6.65
CA ILE A 113 4.67 4.17 -7.79
C ILE A 113 3.89 2.95 -8.27
N VAL A 114 2.58 3.11 -8.44
CA VAL A 114 1.69 2.08 -8.97
C VAL A 114 1.30 2.48 -10.39
N VAL A 115 1.61 1.63 -11.36
CA VAL A 115 1.16 1.79 -12.74
C VAL A 115 -0.04 0.87 -12.96
N ASN A 116 -1.16 1.47 -13.34
CA ASN A 116 -2.41 0.78 -13.62
C ASN A 116 -2.59 0.71 -15.13
N GLU A 117 -2.50 -0.48 -15.71
CA GLU A 117 -2.63 -0.62 -17.15
C GLU A 117 -3.36 -1.91 -17.53
N TYR A 118 -3.87 -1.94 -18.77
CA TYR A 118 -4.49 -3.14 -19.30
C TYR A 118 -3.46 -4.21 -19.61
N ASN A 119 -3.78 -5.47 -19.33
CA ASN A 119 -2.97 -6.62 -19.75
C ASN A 119 -3.00 -6.88 -21.26
N ASP A 120 -4.00 -6.34 -21.97
CA ASP A 120 -4.15 -6.41 -23.43
C ASP A 120 -3.57 -5.16 -24.11
N ALA A 121 -2.63 -5.37 -25.03
CA ALA A 121 -2.00 -4.29 -25.80
C ALA A 121 -3.02 -3.44 -26.57
N LYS A 122 -4.08 -4.05 -27.12
CA LYS A 122 -5.11 -3.32 -27.86
C LYS A 122 -5.90 -2.39 -26.95
N LEU A 123 -6.18 -2.83 -25.73
CA LEU A 123 -6.86 -1.98 -24.73
C LEU A 123 -5.96 -0.86 -24.22
N ARG A 124 -4.63 -1.04 -24.22
CA ARG A 124 -3.69 0.06 -23.91
C ARG A 124 -3.61 1.10 -25.02
N GLU A 125 -3.60 0.66 -26.28
CA GLU A 125 -3.54 1.56 -27.44
C GLU A 125 -4.87 2.31 -27.65
N GLU A 126 -6.00 1.64 -27.44
CA GLU A 126 -7.35 2.20 -27.59
C GLU A 126 -8.19 1.91 -26.33
N PRO A 127 -7.95 2.62 -25.22
CA PRO A 127 -8.69 2.39 -23.99
C PRO A 127 -10.16 2.80 -24.13
N PRO A 128 -11.11 2.00 -23.63
CA PRO A 128 -12.51 2.40 -23.59
C PRO A 128 -12.72 3.60 -22.66
N ALA A 129 -13.76 4.40 -22.91
CA ALA A 129 -14.08 5.58 -22.11
C ALA A 129 -14.39 5.27 -20.63
N ILE A 130 -14.86 4.06 -20.35
CA ILE A 130 -15.03 3.55 -18.99
C ILE A 130 -14.06 2.38 -18.82
N PRO A 131 -13.12 2.42 -17.86
CA PRO A 131 -12.17 1.36 -17.65
C PRO A 131 -12.82 0.01 -17.33
N ILE A 132 -12.30 -1.06 -17.91
CA ILE A 132 -12.73 -2.44 -17.61
C ILE A 132 -11.81 -2.97 -16.50
N ILE A 133 -12.20 -2.74 -15.24
CA ILE A 133 -11.37 -2.95 -14.05
C ILE A 133 -10.80 -4.37 -13.97
N GLU A 134 -11.59 -5.38 -14.36
CA GLU A 134 -11.19 -6.79 -14.32
C GLU A 134 -10.05 -7.13 -15.30
N LYS A 135 -9.72 -6.23 -16.23
CA LYS A 135 -8.60 -6.36 -17.17
C LYS A 135 -7.41 -5.47 -16.83
N VAL A 136 -7.52 -4.68 -15.77
CA VAL A 136 -6.45 -3.81 -15.27
C VAL A 136 -5.59 -4.63 -14.31
N TYR A 137 -4.29 -4.47 -14.44
CA TYR A 137 -3.33 -4.95 -13.45
C TYR A 137 -2.51 -3.79 -12.91
N LEU A 138 -1.95 -4.01 -11.73
CA LEU A 138 -1.14 -3.07 -10.97
C LEU A 138 0.31 -3.54 -11.05
N ILE A 139 1.23 -2.60 -11.33
CA ILE A 139 2.67 -2.82 -11.23
C ILE A 139 3.23 -1.84 -10.22
N LEU A 140 3.91 -2.35 -9.19
CA LEU A 140 4.62 -1.51 -8.23
C LEU A 140 6.07 -1.35 -8.68
N LEU A 141 6.51 -0.08 -8.77
CA LEU A 141 7.86 0.34 -9.13
C LEU A 141 8.65 0.82 -7.91
#